data_AF-A0A1Z4EB75-F1
#
_entry.id   AF-A0A1Z4EB75-F1
#
_cell.length_a   1.000
_cell.length_b   1.000
_cell.length_c   1.000
_cell.angle_alpha   90.00
_cell.angle_beta   90.00
_cell.angle_gamma   90.00
#
_symmetry.space_group_name_H-M   'P 1'
#
loop_
_entity.id
_entity.type
_entity.pdbx_description
1 polymer ?
#
loop_
_entity_poly.entity_id
_entity_poly.type
_entity_poly.pdbx_seq_one_letter_code
_entity_poly.pdbx_strand_id
1 'polypeptide(L)'
;MIGGLWPVELSTITDENAAVAEHLRGDLQRITSRTNDELKVIRRAGLNDAARHAAEVRVIDEARSHAARRVESALRQLYATTVAARPAQPQYPRRPPPGRFTRSDDTTRVMPAVRAQPPPAVTEPAQETTEVIPAARVVEPAEAEPETSRLSLDQAAEPEAALDAEVPADEPEFVLAAPEVATPQPETPAPASEAPVAEPEAPAAVDTESDIARLQRLLAFVVRQEPQLNWAVGDHADGTTVLVTDLAHGWVPPGIALPAGVRLLEPGRRFGKVVALLGEMTRAVTYTPGDRVGRAADFAPTDTSVQPRELPAVEDFGWELGRVTHWRDGLPRLVHTLAKAAAAGTGVVEEEADLLRVHLDTARYQVLTQYPEVDPALLLNCLLLAATESSVAGDAISANYHFAWFQKLDEPPASQWTAES
;
A
#
# COMPACT_ATOMS: atom_id res chain seq x y z
N MET A 1 22.16 -5.56 -5.76
CA MET A 1 22.87 -4.29 -5.48
C MET A 1 21.99 -3.17 -6.03
N ILE A 2 21.61 -2.18 -5.22
CA ILE A 2 20.66 -1.10 -5.63
C ILE A 2 21.46 0.01 -6.37
N GLY A 3 22.19 -0.37 -7.42
CA GLY A 3 23.08 0.53 -8.14
C GLY A 3 22.34 1.31 -9.22
N GLY A 4 21.91 2.55 -8.90
CA GLY A 4 21.43 3.52 -9.89
C GLY A 4 20.12 4.24 -9.57
N LEU A 5 19.32 3.77 -8.61
CA LEU A 5 18.00 4.31 -8.26
C LEU A 5 17.94 4.96 -6.85
N TRP A 6 19.08 5.10 -6.16
CA TRP A 6 19.14 5.71 -4.83
C TRP A 6 19.53 7.19 -4.92
N PRO A 7 18.73 8.14 -4.37
CA PRO A 7 19.06 9.56 -4.40
C PRO A 7 20.31 9.92 -3.59
N VAL A 8 21.03 10.95 -4.04
CA VAL A 8 22.21 11.46 -3.31
C VAL A 8 21.81 12.14 -2.00
N GLU A 9 20.63 12.76 -1.98
CA GLU A 9 19.97 13.40 -0.83
C GLU A 9 19.65 12.41 0.30
N LEU A 10 19.48 11.13 -0.05
CA LEU A 10 19.23 10.01 0.87
C LEU A 10 20.48 9.13 1.07
N SER A 11 21.63 9.50 0.49
CA SER A 11 22.90 8.78 0.69
C SER A 11 23.57 9.15 2.01
N THR A 12 23.32 10.35 2.53
CA THR A 12 23.68 10.76 3.89
C THR A 12 22.44 10.78 4.77
N ILE A 13 22.35 9.82 5.70
CA ILE A 13 21.20 9.73 6.62
C ILE A 13 21.36 10.78 7.75
N THR A 14 20.32 11.56 7.97
CA THR A 14 20.14 12.53 9.05
C THR A 14 18.84 12.22 9.80
N ASP A 15 18.67 12.71 11.03
CA ASP A 15 17.45 12.46 11.81
C ASP A 15 16.16 12.93 11.09
N GLU A 16 16.27 13.96 10.25
CA GLU A 16 15.16 14.51 9.45
C GLU A 16 14.78 13.63 8.24
N ASN A 17 15.75 12.92 7.64
CA ASN A 17 15.51 12.11 6.43
C ASN A 17 15.46 10.59 6.69
N ALA A 18 15.88 10.12 7.87
CA ALA A 18 16.01 8.69 8.20
C ALA A 18 14.72 7.88 8.00
N ALA A 19 13.57 8.43 8.41
CA ALA A 19 12.28 7.76 8.24
C ALA A 19 11.89 7.60 6.75
N VAL A 20 12.14 8.63 5.94
CA VAL A 20 11.87 8.60 4.49
C VAL A 20 12.84 7.66 3.78
N ALA A 21 14.11 7.64 4.20
CA ALA A 21 15.13 6.72 3.70
C ALA A 21 14.74 5.25 3.96
N GLU A 22 14.35 4.91 5.19
CA GLU A 22 13.96 3.54 5.52
C GLU A 22 12.71 3.10 4.74
N HIS A 23 11.71 3.98 4.63
CA HIS A 23 10.49 3.72 3.87
C HIS A 23 10.79 3.47 2.38
N LEU A 24 11.58 4.35 1.73
CA LEU A 24 11.98 4.17 0.32
C LEU A 24 12.78 2.87 0.12
N ARG A 25 13.64 2.49 1.07
CA ARG A 25 14.38 1.23 1.01
C ARG A 25 13.44 0.02 1.07
N GLY A 26 12.46 0.05 1.96
CA GLY A 26 11.40 -0.96 2.05
C GLY A 26 10.59 -1.08 0.75
N ASP A 27 10.19 0.04 0.16
CA ASP A 27 9.44 0.09 -1.11
C ASP A 27 10.24 -0.50 -2.27
N LEU A 28 11.51 -0.10 -2.44
CA LEU A 28 12.36 -0.63 -3.50
C LEU A 28 12.64 -2.14 -3.33
N GLN A 29 12.74 -2.63 -2.08
CA GLN A 29 12.84 -4.06 -1.79
C GLN A 29 11.53 -4.82 -2.08
N ARG A 30 10.37 -4.25 -1.76
CA ARG A 30 9.05 -4.82 -2.08
C ARG A 30 8.84 -4.93 -3.59
N ILE A 31 9.13 -3.86 -4.34
CA ILE A 31 9.08 -3.86 -5.82
C ILE A 31 9.98 -4.97 -6.37
N THR A 32 11.26 -4.98 -5.98
CA THR A 32 12.24 -5.98 -6.44
C THR A 32 11.78 -7.42 -6.14
N SER A 33 11.19 -7.66 -4.97
CA SER A 33 10.70 -9.00 -4.59
C SER A 33 9.51 -9.43 -5.44
N ARG A 34 8.51 -8.55 -5.60
CA ARG A 34 7.33 -8.79 -6.44
C ARG A 34 7.71 -9.06 -7.90
N THR A 35 8.56 -8.22 -8.49
CA THR A 35 9.05 -8.40 -9.87
C THR A 35 9.78 -9.74 -10.03
N ASN A 36 10.59 -10.16 -9.05
CA ASN A 36 11.25 -11.46 -9.09
C ASN A 36 10.27 -12.63 -9.05
N ASP A 37 9.15 -12.51 -8.35
CA ASP A 37 8.12 -13.56 -8.30
C ASP A 37 7.28 -13.60 -9.58
N GLU A 38 6.89 -12.45 -10.13
CA GLU A 38 6.23 -12.37 -11.45
C GLU A 38 7.12 -12.94 -12.57
N LEU A 39 8.43 -12.67 -12.56
CA LEU A 39 9.39 -13.28 -13.49
C LEU A 39 9.51 -14.81 -13.32
N LYS A 40 9.42 -15.34 -12.09
CA LYS A 40 9.36 -16.80 -11.86
C LYS A 40 8.09 -17.42 -12.45
N VAL A 41 6.94 -16.74 -12.34
CA VAL A 41 5.68 -17.18 -12.93
C VAL A 41 5.76 -17.19 -14.46
N ILE A 42 6.26 -16.11 -15.07
CA ILE A 42 6.43 -16.01 -16.53
C ILE A 42 7.33 -17.13 -17.09
N ARG A 43 8.42 -17.49 -16.39
CA ARG A 43 9.28 -18.62 -16.77
C ARG A 43 8.62 -19.99 -16.65
N ARG A 44 7.66 -20.15 -15.73
CA ARG A 44 6.90 -21.40 -15.52
C ARG A 44 5.67 -21.53 -16.43
N ALA A 45 5.22 -20.45 -17.05
CA ALA A 45 3.98 -20.39 -17.82
C ALA A 45 3.99 -21.10 -19.20
N GLY A 46 5.06 -21.82 -19.56
CA GLY A 46 5.14 -22.59 -20.83
C GLY A 46 5.11 -21.75 -22.12
N LEU A 47 5.26 -20.42 -22.01
CA LEU A 47 5.28 -19.50 -23.16
C LEU A 47 6.46 -19.79 -24.09
N ASN A 48 6.28 -19.52 -25.39
CA ASN A 48 7.40 -19.48 -26.34
C ASN A 48 8.38 -18.34 -26.00
N ASP A 49 9.63 -18.46 -26.43
CA ASP A 49 10.71 -17.58 -25.97
C ASP A 49 10.48 -16.10 -26.30
N ALA A 50 9.91 -15.78 -27.47
CA ALA A 50 9.60 -14.41 -27.85
C ALA A 50 8.49 -13.80 -26.99
N ALA A 51 7.41 -14.54 -26.73
CA ALA A 51 6.31 -14.10 -25.87
C ALA A 51 6.75 -13.98 -24.40
N ARG A 52 7.60 -14.90 -23.94
CA ARG A 52 8.20 -14.86 -22.60
C ARG A 52 9.07 -13.62 -22.44
N HIS A 53 10.02 -13.39 -23.35
CA HIS A 53 10.91 -12.24 -23.27
C HIS A 53 10.16 -10.91 -23.34
N ALA A 54 9.15 -10.79 -24.22
CA ALA A 54 8.30 -9.60 -24.27
C ALA A 54 7.50 -9.37 -22.97
N ALA A 55 7.10 -10.43 -22.26
CA ALA A 55 6.45 -10.32 -20.95
C ALA A 55 7.44 -9.95 -19.84
N GLU A 56 8.64 -10.56 -19.82
CA GLU A 56 9.70 -10.22 -18.87
C GLU A 56 10.14 -8.75 -19.01
N VAL A 57 10.29 -8.25 -20.23
CA VAL A 57 10.63 -6.82 -20.50
C VAL A 57 9.54 -5.89 -19.96
N ARG A 58 8.25 -6.17 -20.21
CA ARG A 58 7.15 -5.34 -19.68
C ARG A 58 7.17 -5.27 -18.16
N VAL A 59 7.29 -6.41 -17.48
CA VAL A 59 7.36 -6.49 -16.01
C VAL A 59 8.57 -5.74 -15.45
N ILE A 60 9.72 -5.78 -16.14
CA ILE A 60 10.93 -5.06 -15.73
C ILE A 60 10.76 -3.53 -15.92
N ASP A 61 10.19 -3.07 -17.02
CA ASP A 61 10.01 -1.64 -17.29
C ASP A 61 8.89 -1.01 -16.46
N GLU A 62 7.83 -1.77 -16.16
CA GLU A 62 6.80 -1.38 -15.19
C GLU A 62 7.40 -1.23 -13.77
N ALA A 63 8.21 -2.20 -13.34
CA ALA A 63 8.91 -2.14 -12.05
C ALA A 63 9.89 -0.97 -11.96
N ARG A 64 10.63 -0.66 -13.05
CA ARG A 64 11.50 0.52 -13.14
C ARG A 64 10.70 1.82 -13.02
N SER A 65 9.58 1.92 -13.73
CA SER A 65 8.70 3.09 -13.69
C SER A 65 8.07 3.28 -12.32
N HIS A 66 7.69 2.21 -11.63
CA HIS A 66 7.19 2.27 -10.25
C HIS A 66 8.30 2.70 -9.27
N ALA A 67 9.49 2.12 -9.38
CA ALA A 67 10.64 2.50 -8.57
C ALA A 67 11.01 3.99 -8.73
N ALA A 68 11.01 4.51 -9.97
CA ALA A 68 11.26 5.92 -10.25
C ALA A 68 10.20 6.84 -9.59
N ARG A 69 8.91 6.49 -9.69
CA ARG A 69 7.81 7.25 -9.06
C ARG A 69 7.91 7.25 -7.53
N ARG A 70 8.33 6.14 -6.91
CA ARG A 70 8.58 6.05 -5.46
C ARG A 70 9.75 6.92 -5.02
N VAL A 71 10.83 6.94 -5.79
CA VAL A 71 11.98 7.84 -5.58
C VAL A 71 11.58 9.31 -5.67
N GLU A 72 10.82 9.70 -6.70
CA GLU A 72 10.33 11.08 -6.89
C GLU A 72 9.37 11.50 -5.75
N SER A 73 8.51 10.59 -5.29
CA SER A 73 7.63 10.82 -4.14
C SER A 73 8.40 11.06 -2.84
N ALA A 74 9.40 10.22 -2.56
CA ALA A 74 10.28 10.37 -1.39
C ALA A 74 11.03 11.72 -1.41
N LEU A 75 11.56 12.12 -2.57
CA LEU A 75 12.18 13.44 -2.75
C LEU A 75 11.19 14.58 -2.51
N ARG A 76 9.96 14.52 -3.08
CA ARG A 76 8.91 15.51 -2.80
C ARG A 76 8.56 15.61 -1.32
N GLN A 77 8.52 14.49 -0.60
CA GLN A 77 8.28 14.46 0.84
C GLN A 77 9.41 15.18 1.61
N LEU A 78 10.68 14.93 1.28
CA LEU A 78 11.82 15.64 1.88
C LEU A 78 11.76 17.16 1.63
N TYR A 79 11.45 17.57 0.40
CA TYR A 79 11.31 19.00 0.07
C TYR A 79 10.12 19.64 0.79
N ALA A 80 9.00 18.94 0.96
CA ALA A 80 7.87 19.42 1.76
C ALA A 80 8.24 19.59 3.25
N THR A 81 8.92 18.60 3.84
CA THR A 81 9.34 18.64 5.26
C THR A 81 10.36 19.74 5.53
N THR A 82 11.36 19.90 4.65
CA THR A 82 12.37 20.97 4.77
C THR A 82 11.81 22.38 4.55
N VAL A 83 10.79 22.54 3.69
CA VAL A 83 10.05 23.81 3.55
C VAL A 83 9.20 24.10 4.79
N ALA A 84 8.56 23.09 5.38
CA ALA A 84 7.77 23.23 6.61
C ALA A 84 8.62 23.53 7.87
N ALA A 85 9.86 23.07 7.91
CA ALA A 85 10.81 23.34 9.00
C ALA A 85 11.36 24.79 9.01
N ARG A 86 11.04 25.61 8.00
CA ARG A 86 11.55 26.98 7.87
C ARG A 86 10.73 27.94 8.75
N PRO A 87 11.33 28.68 9.70
CA PRO A 87 10.59 29.53 10.63
C PRO A 87 9.85 30.65 9.89
N ALA A 88 8.59 30.86 10.26
CA ALA A 88 7.73 31.86 9.64
C ALA A 88 8.28 33.29 9.81
N GLN A 89 8.20 34.10 8.75
CA GLN A 89 8.55 35.52 8.83
C GLN A 89 7.64 36.25 9.83
N PRO A 90 8.17 37.22 10.60
CA PRO A 90 7.40 37.91 11.64
C PRO A 90 6.25 38.72 11.05
N GLN A 91 5.02 38.33 11.40
CA GLN A 91 3.81 39.06 11.03
C GLN A 91 3.67 40.31 11.91
N TYR A 92 3.68 41.49 11.30
CA TYR A 92 3.38 42.74 12.02
C TYR A 92 1.91 42.76 12.48
N PRO A 93 1.61 43.17 13.73
CA PRO A 93 0.26 43.08 14.28
C PRO A 93 -0.71 44.03 13.58
N ARG A 94 -1.80 43.48 13.02
CA ARG A 94 -2.92 44.28 12.49
C ARG A 94 -3.71 44.93 13.63
N ARG A 95 -4.01 46.22 13.45
CA ARG A 95 -4.82 47.03 14.37
C ARG A 95 -6.30 46.60 14.32
N PRO A 96 -6.99 46.41 15.45
CA PRO A 96 -8.40 45.98 15.46
C PRO A 96 -9.35 47.13 15.05
N PRO A 97 -10.49 46.83 14.42
CA PRO A 97 -11.53 47.81 14.09
C PRO A 97 -12.36 48.22 15.33
N PRO A 98 -12.95 49.43 15.36
CA PRO A 98 -13.73 49.91 16.50
C PRO A 98 -15.06 49.15 16.64
N GLY A 99 -15.36 48.71 17.87
CA GLY A 99 -16.55 47.94 18.21
C GLY A 99 -17.84 48.77 18.19
N ARG A 100 -18.95 48.13 17.79
CA ARG A 100 -20.30 48.70 17.78
C ARG A 100 -20.98 48.42 19.11
N PHE A 101 -21.33 49.47 19.85
CA PHE A 101 -21.98 49.34 21.16
C PHE A 101 -23.38 48.72 21.05
N THR A 102 -23.67 47.71 21.87
CA THR A 102 -25.03 47.31 22.24
C THR A 102 -25.33 47.80 23.65
N ARG A 103 -26.53 48.35 23.82
CA ARG A 103 -27.00 49.06 25.00
C ARG A 103 -27.49 48.08 26.06
N SER A 104 -26.99 48.22 27.28
CA SER A 104 -27.70 47.81 28.50
C SER A 104 -27.81 49.05 29.38
N ASP A 105 -29.00 49.31 29.90
CA ASP A 105 -29.27 50.53 30.65
C ASP A 105 -28.73 50.47 32.09
N ASP A 106 -28.71 51.67 32.68
CA ASP A 106 -28.91 51.98 34.09
C ASP A 106 -27.68 52.29 34.98
N THR A 107 -27.25 53.55 34.95
CA THR A 107 -27.30 54.37 36.18
C THR A 107 -27.19 55.86 35.87
N THR A 108 -28.21 56.61 36.30
CA THR A 108 -28.32 58.06 36.13
C THR A 108 -27.26 58.84 36.93
N ARG A 109 -26.50 59.74 36.28
CA ARG A 109 -26.00 60.98 36.91
C ARG A 109 -26.16 62.18 35.99
N VAL A 110 -26.62 63.28 36.60
CA VAL A 110 -27.14 64.49 35.93
C VAL A 110 -26.02 65.50 35.64
N MET A 111 -26.29 66.38 34.68
CA MET A 111 -25.43 67.37 34.02
C MET A 111 -24.76 68.41 34.96
N PRO A 112 -23.87 69.25 34.40
CA PRO A 112 -24.35 70.58 33.98
C PRO A 112 -23.95 70.96 32.54
N ALA A 113 -24.82 71.74 31.89
CA ALA A 113 -24.56 72.38 30.60
C ALA A 113 -23.80 73.72 30.77
N VAL A 114 -23.22 74.25 29.68
CA VAL A 114 -23.39 75.66 29.26
C VAL A 114 -22.91 75.89 27.81
N ARG A 115 -23.76 76.61 27.06
CA ARG A 115 -23.60 77.31 25.76
C ARG A 115 -22.93 76.65 24.54
N ALA A 116 -23.74 76.58 23.47
CA ALA A 116 -23.29 76.58 22.08
C ALA A 116 -22.98 78.00 21.57
N GLN A 117 -22.17 78.09 20.51
CA GLN A 117 -22.02 79.26 19.64
C GLN A 117 -21.98 78.76 18.17
N PRO A 118 -22.72 79.39 17.22
CA PRO A 118 -22.92 78.84 15.89
C PRO A 118 -21.90 79.35 14.84
N PRO A 119 -21.52 78.54 13.83
CA PRO A 119 -20.88 79.00 12.61
C PRO A 119 -21.91 79.34 11.48
N PRO A 120 -21.54 80.17 10.49
CA PRO A 120 -22.45 80.76 9.51
C PRO A 120 -22.70 79.92 8.23
N ALA A 121 -23.61 80.40 7.38
CA ALA A 121 -24.06 79.78 6.12
C ALA A 121 -23.43 80.42 4.85
N VAL A 122 -24.06 80.17 3.68
CA VAL A 122 -23.75 80.60 2.28
C VAL A 122 -22.52 79.90 1.63
N THR A 123 -22.48 79.43 0.36
CA THR A 123 -23.36 79.57 -0.84
C THR A 123 -23.24 78.36 -1.81
N GLU A 124 -24.26 78.07 -2.62
CA GLU A 124 -24.29 77.20 -3.83
C GLU A 124 -23.70 77.91 -5.10
N PRO A 125 -23.66 77.39 -6.37
CA PRO A 125 -24.40 76.24 -6.99
C PRO A 125 -23.72 75.39 -8.12
N ALA A 126 -24.49 74.40 -8.64
CA ALA A 126 -24.54 73.90 -10.04
C ALA A 126 -23.32 73.14 -10.66
N GLN A 127 -23.40 72.27 -11.69
CA GLN A 127 -24.46 71.45 -12.36
C GLN A 127 -23.76 70.34 -13.22
N GLU A 128 -24.54 69.58 -14.03
CA GLU A 128 -24.14 68.62 -15.11
C GLU A 128 -23.94 67.12 -14.74
N THR A 129 -24.38 66.11 -15.52
CA THR A 129 -25.53 65.94 -16.45
C THR A 129 -25.87 64.43 -16.54
N THR A 130 -27.11 64.07 -16.91
CA THR A 130 -27.57 62.68 -17.16
C THR A 130 -27.73 62.41 -18.66
N GLU A 131 -27.27 61.28 -19.21
CA GLU A 131 -27.90 60.64 -20.39
C GLU A 131 -27.64 59.12 -20.52
N VAL A 132 -28.32 58.45 -21.46
CA VAL A 132 -29.15 57.27 -21.15
C VAL A 132 -29.37 56.33 -22.37
N ILE A 133 -28.79 55.10 -22.33
CA ILE A 133 -29.22 53.86 -23.11
C ILE A 133 -28.91 54.01 -24.66
N PRO A 134 -28.89 53.00 -25.60
CA PRO A 134 -29.38 51.61 -25.61
C PRO A 134 -28.46 50.49 -26.17
N ALA A 135 -29.03 49.28 -26.33
CA ALA A 135 -28.37 48.02 -26.75
C ALA A 135 -28.95 47.41 -28.06
N ALA A 136 -28.14 46.62 -28.77
CA ALA A 136 -28.46 45.61 -29.81
C ALA A 136 -27.15 44.93 -30.30
N ARG A 137 -27.06 43.76 -30.96
CA ARG A 137 -27.86 42.50 -31.01
C ARG A 137 -27.07 41.46 -31.85
N VAL A 138 -26.80 40.25 -31.30
CA VAL A 138 -26.56 38.93 -31.97
C VAL A 138 -25.50 38.79 -33.10
N VAL A 139 -24.63 37.77 -33.01
CA VAL A 139 -24.32 36.68 -33.99
C VAL A 139 -23.10 35.85 -33.47
N GLU A 140 -23.07 34.53 -33.72
CA GLU A 140 -21.98 33.59 -33.37
C GLU A 140 -20.69 33.81 -34.18
N PRO A 141 -19.55 33.23 -33.74
CA PRO A 141 -18.94 32.20 -34.61
C PRO A 141 -18.32 31.00 -33.88
N ALA A 142 -18.00 29.96 -34.66
CA ALA A 142 -17.39 28.70 -34.24
C ALA A 142 -15.84 28.65 -34.40
N GLU A 143 -15.25 27.62 -33.78
CA GLU A 143 -13.95 26.94 -34.03
C GLU A 143 -12.71 27.73 -34.51
N ALA A 144 -11.63 27.65 -33.71
CA ALA A 144 -10.25 27.64 -34.19
C ALA A 144 -9.31 26.98 -33.15
N GLU A 145 -8.58 25.93 -33.56
CA GLU A 145 -7.43 25.40 -32.80
C GLU A 145 -6.18 26.27 -33.05
N PRO A 146 -5.23 26.38 -32.09
CA PRO A 146 -3.91 26.92 -32.36
C PRO A 146 -2.85 25.81 -32.59
N GLU A 147 -2.46 25.62 -33.86
CA GLU A 147 -1.21 24.94 -34.18
C GLU A 147 0.00 25.66 -33.53
N THR A 148 1.00 24.92 -33.04
CA THR A 148 2.30 25.49 -32.66
C THR A 148 3.45 24.95 -33.53
N SER A 149 3.76 25.75 -34.56
CA SER A 149 5.07 25.98 -35.17
C SER A 149 6.16 24.91 -35.04
N ARG A 150 6.35 24.16 -36.12
CA ARG A 150 7.63 23.49 -36.44
C ARG A 150 8.66 24.55 -36.87
N LEU A 151 9.88 24.47 -36.34
CA LEU A 151 11.09 24.97 -37.01
C LEU A 151 12.18 23.91 -36.92
N SER A 152 12.64 23.45 -38.08
CA SER A 152 13.74 22.50 -38.23
C SER A 152 15.09 23.20 -38.15
N LEU A 153 16.13 22.49 -37.69
CA LEU A 153 17.51 22.73 -38.11
C LEU A 153 18.15 21.40 -38.49
N ASP A 154 18.82 21.41 -39.64
CA ASP A 154 19.40 20.23 -40.29
C ASP A 154 20.80 19.86 -39.76
N GLN A 155 21.02 18.54 -39.69
CA GLN A 155 22.17 17.82 -40.25
C GLN A 155 23.63 18.21 -39.88
N ALA A 156 24.26 17.35 -39.07
CA ALA A 156 25.68 16.97 -39.15
C ALA A 156 25.86 15.60 -38.46
N ALA A 157 25.94 14.49 -39.19
CA ALA A 157 27.14 13.91 -39.81
C ALA A 157 27.81 12.83 -38.90
N GLU A 158 27.70 11.57 -39.31
CA GLU A 158 28.52 10.46 -38.82
C GLU A 158 29.99 10.63 -39.24
N PRO A 159 30.90 9.90 -38.57
CA PRO A 159 31.86 9.13 -39.37
C PRO A 159 32.01 7.68 -38.88
N GLU A 160 31.76 6.72 -39.77
CA GLU A 160 32.53 5.47 -39.77
C GLU A 160 33.93 5.74 -40.31
N ALA A 161 34.97 5.23 -39.63
CA ALA A 161 36.27 4.96 -40.23
C ALA A 161 37.01 3.90 -39.42
N ALA A 162 37.17 2.70 -40.00
CA ALA A 162 38.12 1.70 -39.52
C ALA A 162 39.56 2.07 -39.96
N LEU A 163 40.58 1.55 -39.25
CA LEU A 163 41.91 1.23 -39.81
C LEU A 163 42.72 0.33 -38.84
N ASP A 164 43.65 -0.44 -39.42
CA ASP A 164 44.26 -1.66 -38.86
C ASP A 164 45.54 -1.47 -38.01
N ALA A 165 45.93 -2.59 -37.35
CA ALA A 165 47.27 -2.96 -36.84
C ALA A 165 47.84 -2.14 -35.66
N GLU A 166 48.68 -2.67 -34.75
CA GLU A 166 49.68 -3.74 -34.91
C GLU A 166 49.93 -4.51 -33.58
N VAL A 167 50.57 -5.69 -33.65
CA VAL A 167 50.84 -6.61 -32.51
C VAL A 167 52.36 -6.70 -32.24
N PRO A 168 52.80 -6.77 -30.96
CA PRO A 168 53.59 -7.91 -30.50
C PRO A 168 53.03 -8.47 -29.17
N ALA A 169 52.76 -9.77 -29.00
CA ALA A 169 53.66 -10.94 -29.10
C ALA A 169 54.62 -11.08 -27.90
N ASP A 170 54.29 -11.99 -26.99
CA ASP A 170 55.24 -12.98 -26.46
C ASP A 170 54.48 -14.23 -25.98
N GLU A 171 54.82 -15.40 -26.55
CA GLU A 171 54.43 -16.71 -26.01
C GLU A 171 55.58 -17.24 -25.10
N PRO A 172 55.47 -18.44 -24.48
CA PRO A 172 55.89 -19.61 -25.25
C PRO A 172 55.02 -20.88 -25.06
N GLU A 173 54.83 -21.53 -26.21
CA GLU A 173 54.96 -22.98 -26.46
C GLU A 173 53.96 -23.99 -25.89
N PHE A 174 53.13 -24.48 -26.82
CA PHE A 174 52.47 -25.79 -26.82
C PHE A 174 53.47 -26.97 -26.84
N VAL A 175 53.06 -28.11 -26.27
CA VAL A 175 53.24 -29.42 -26.94
C VAL A 175 51.96 -30.27 -26.78
N LEU A 176 51.35 -30.64 -27.91
CA LEU A 176 50.28 -31.64 -28.01
C LEU A 176 50.89 -33.00 -28.39
N ALA A 177 50.50 -34.08 -27.71
CA ALA A 177 50.54 -35.44 -28.29
C ALA A 177 49.67 -36.44 -27.52
N ALA A 178 48.74 -37.05 -28.25
CA ALA A 178 48.20 -38.41 -28.05
C ALA A 178 48.23 -39.08 -29.44
N PRO A 179 47.99 -40.41 -29.60
CA PRO A 179 47.75 -41.48 -28.62
C PRO A 179 48.73 -42.67 -28.79
N GLU A 180 48.56 -43.76 -28.04
CA GLU A 180 49.04 -45.08 -28.50
C GLU A 180 48.13 -46.22 -28.04
N VAL A 181 47.97 -47.23 -28.91
CA VAL A 181 47.12 -48.42 -28.72
C VAL A 181 48.01 -49.66 -28.73
N ALA A 182 47.89 -50.52 -27.71
CA ALA A 182 48.49 -51.85 -27.71
C ALA A 182 47.52 -52.91 -27.13
N THR A 183 47.57 -54.11 -27.69
CA THR A 183 46.56 -55.19 -27.63
C THR A 183 46.88 -56.27 -26.55
N PRO A 184 45.98 -57.26 -26.28
CA PRO A 184 45.82 -57.90 -24.96
C PRO A 184 46.44 -59.30 -24.81
N GLN A 185 46.46 -59.85 -23.57
CA GLN A 185 46.26 -61.28 -23.14
C GLN A 185 46.75 -61.51 -21.68
N PRO A 186 46.45 -62.64 -21.00
CA PRO A 186 45.24 -63.48 -21.00
C PRO A 186 44.71 -63.78 -19.56
N GLU A 187 43.78 -64.74 -19.45
CA GLU A 187 42.90 -65.05 -18.29
C GLU A 187 43.55 -65.75 -17.07
N THR A 188 42.90 -65.64 -15.89
CA THR A 188 42.82 -66.70 -14.86
C THR A 188 41.50 -66.53 -14.08
N PRO A 189 40.69 -67.59 -13.82
CA PRO A 189 39.29 -67.44 -13.43
C PRO A 189 38.95 -67.67 -11.94
N ALA A 190 37.84 -67.04 -11.49
CA ALA A 190 36.98 -67.46 -10.37
C ALA A 190 37.59 -67.38 -8.93
N PRO A 191 36.78 -67.25 -7.84
CA PRO A 191 35.38 -67.64 -7.68
C PRO A 191 34.36 -66.49 -7.54
N ALA A 192 33.08 -66.86 -7.65
CA ALA A 192 31.95 -65.97 -7.45
C ALA A 192 31.85 -65.52 -5.99
N SER A 193 31.69 -64.20 -5.78
CA SER A 193 31.09 -63.66 -4.57
C SER A 193 29.60 -63.53 -4.81
N GLU A 194 28.78 -64.02 -3.88
CA GLU A 194 27.33 -63.83 -3.92
C GLU A 194 27.02 -62.33 -3.96
N ALA A 195 26.12 -61.93 -4.87
CA ALA A 195 25.54 -60.59 -4.81
C ALA A 195 24.69 -60.50 -3.54
N PRO A 196 24.83 -59.46 -2.70
CA PRO A 196 23.87 -59.24 -1.63
C PRO A 196 22.50 -59.03 -2.29
N VAL A 197 21.53 -59.85 -1.88
CA VAL A 197 20.12 -59.60 -2.21
C VAL A 197 19.80 -58.21 -1.68
N ALA A 198 19.43 -57.29 -2.57
CA ALA A 198 18.95 -55.99 -2.17
C ALA A 198 17.67 -56.20 -1.36
N GLU A 199 17.81 -56.13 -0.04
CA GLU A 199 16.70 -55.96 0.89
C GLU A 199 15.91 -54.74 0.40
N PRO A 200 14.59 -54.85 0.19
CA PRO A 200 13.82 -53.72 -0.34
C PRO A 200 13.92 -52.58 0.65
N GLU A 201 14.61 -51.50 0.28
CA GLU A 201 14.61 -50.26 1.04
C GLU A 201 13.16 -49.89 1.29
N ALA A 202 12.75 -49.95 2.57
CA ALA A 202 11.44 -49.49 2.98
C ALA A 202 11.31 -48.05 2.47
N PRO A 203 10.16 -47.66 1.86
CA PRO A 203 10.00 -46.33 1.33
C PRO A 203 10.31 -45.34 2.45
N ALA A 204 11.30 -44.46 2.19
CA ALA A 204 11.76 -43.49 3.16
C ALA A 204 10.54 -42.82 3.79
N ALA A 205 10.42 -42.91 5.11
CA ALA A 205 9.28 -42.36 5.83
C ALA A 205 9.17 -40.88 5.45
N VAL A 206 8.08 -40.52 4.79
CA VAL A 206 7.80 -39.12 4.50
C VAL A 206 7.61 -38.47 5.86
N ASP A 207 8.57 -37.63 6.28
CA ASP A 207 8.52 -36.94 7.56
C ASP A 207 7.26 -36.06 7.60
N THR A 208 6.19 -36.61 8.18
CA THR A 208 4.92 -35.91 8.35
C THR A 208 5.13 -34.81 9.39
N GLU A 209 5.03 -33.57 8.93
CA GLU A 209 5.04 -32.38 9.79
C GLU A 209 4.00 -32.57 10.91
N SER A 210 4.46 -32.60 12.16
CA SER A 210 3.54 -32.74 13.31
C SER A 210 2.54 -31.60 13.36
N ASP A 211 1.31 -31.84 13.83
CA ASP A 211 0.25 -30.83 13.89
C ASP A 211 0.71 -29.52 14.58
N ILE A 212 1.49 -29.62 15.66
CA ILE A 212 2.05 -28.44 16.36
C ILE A 212 3.10 -27.72 15.51
N ALA A 213 3.97 -28.44 14.79
CA ALA A 213 4.95 -27.83 13.89
C ALA A 213 4.24 -27.10 12.72
N ARG A 214 3.20 -27.71 12.16
CA ARG A 214 2.33 -27.08 11.15
C ARG A 214 1.70 -25.79 11.69
N LEU A 215 1.09 -25.82 12.87
CA LEU A 215 0.53 -24.62 13.49
C LEU A 215 1.59 -23.55 13.75
N GLN A 216 2.79 -23.92 14.21
CA GLN A 216 3.92 -22.99 14.39
C GLN A 216 4.38 -22.37 13.07
N ARG A 217 4.43 -23.13 11.97
CA ARG A 217 4.73 -22.64 10.62
C ARG A 217 3.69 -21.61 10.14
N LEU A 218 2.40 -21.90 10.34
CA LEU A 218 1.30 -20.99 9.98
C LEU A 218 1.33 -19.69 10.79
N LEU A 219 1.57 -19.79 12.11
CA LEU A 219 1.76 -18.64 12.99
C LEU A 219 3.00 -17.81 12.58
N ALA A 220 4.13 -18.47 12.35
CA ALA A 220 5.37 -17.82 11.92
C ALA A 220 5.23 -17.09 10.58
N PHE A 221 4.37 -17.56 9.69
CA PHE A 221 4.11 -16.95 8.39
C PHE A 221 3.45 -15.57 8.50
N VAL A 222 2.46 -15.41 9.39
CA VAL A 222 1.76 -14.13 9.59
C VAL A 222 2.54 -13.18 10.50
N VAL A 223 3.18 -13.70 11.54
CA VAL A 223 3.97 -12.88 12.48
C VAL A 223 5.16 -12.19 11.79
N ARG A 224 5.77 -12.81 10.77
CA ARG A 224 6.82 -12.16 9.98
C ARG A 224 6.35 -10.93 9.20
N GLN A 225 5.07 -10.91 8.83
CA GLN A 225 4.48 -9.82 8.06
C GLN A 225 4.01 -8.69 8.97
N GLU A 226 3.46 -9.02 10.14
CA GLU A 226 3.02 -8.04 11.13
C GLU A 226 3.33 -8.49 12.57
N PRO A 227 4.58 -8.28 13.06
CA PRO A 227 5.03 -8.73 14.37
C PRO A 227 4.54 -7.84 15.53
N GLN A 228 3.83 -6.74 15.24
CA GLN A 228 3.34 -5.79 16.24
C GLN A 228 2.04 -6.25 16.92
N LEU A 229 1.37 -7.28 16.39
CA LEU A 229 0.10 -7.78 16.89
C LEU A 229 0.25 -9.09 17.67
N ASN A 230 -0.64 -9.34 18.63
CA ASN A 230 -0.85 -10.70 19.12
C ASN A 230 -1.46 -11.56 17.99
N TRP A 231 -0.99 -12.80 17.87
CA TRP A 231 -1.50 -13.78 16.91
C TRP A 231 -1.75 -15.12 17.60
N ALA A 232 -2.73 -15.88 17.13
CA ALA A 232 -2.86 -17.28 17.49
C ALA A 232 -3.38 -18.11 16.30
N VAL A 233 -2.95 -19.37 16.25
CA VAL A 233 -3.47 -20.37 15.31
C VAL A 233 -3.84 -21.61 16.11
N GLY A 234 -5.01 -22.19 15.87
CA GLY A 234 -5.45 -23.40 16.56
C GLY A 234 -6.31 -24.31 15.68
N ASP A 235 -6.34 -25.59 16.05
CA ASP A 235 -7.18 -26.61 15.44
C ASP A 235 -8.39 -26.91 16.33
N HIS A 236 -9.59 -26.69 15.79
CA HIS A 236 -10.84 -27.08 16.42
C HIS A 236 -11.11 -28.59 16.22
N ALA A 237 -12.02 -29.16 17.01
CA ALA A 237 -12.27 -30.60 17.04
C ALA A 237 -12.89 -31.20 15.76
N ASP A 238 -13.41 -30.34 14.87
CA ASP A 238 -13.89 -30.69 13.53
C ASP A 238 -12.78 -30.75 12.46
N GLY A 239 -11.53 -30.45 12.85
CA GLY A 239 -10.38 -30.35 11.93
C GLY A 239 -10.20 -28.96 11.30
N THR A 240 -11.01 -27.97 11.65
CA THR A 240 -10.86 -26.59 11.18
C THR A 240 -9.64 -25.92 11.85
N THR A 241 -8.67 -25.46 11.05
CA THR A 241 -7.61 -24.56 11.53
C THR A 241 -8.10 -23.10 11.48
N VAL A 242 -8.13 -22.43 12.63
CA VAL A 242 -8.50 -21.00 12.75
C VAL A 242 -7.27 -20.14 13.03
N LEU A 243 -7.15 -19.02 12.34
CA LEU A 243 -6.14 -17.98 12.54
C LEU A 243 -6.82 -16.70 13.08
N VAL A 244 -6.29 -16.15 14.17
CA VAL A 244 -6.83 -14.94 14.82
C VAL A 244 -5.73 -13.95 15.23
N THR A 245 -6.09 -12.68 15.24
CA THR A 245 -5.42 -11.59 15.99
C THR A 245 -6.45 -10.95 16.91
N ASP A 246 -6.03 -10.27 17.98
CA ASP A 246 -6.94 -9.47 18.82
C ASP A 246 -7.06 -8.00 18.42
N LEU A 247 -6.42 -7.60 17.33
CA LEU A 247 -6.74 -6.34 16.65
C LEU A 247 -8.21 -6.32 16.25
N ALA A 248 -8.90 -5.22 16.57
CA ALA A 248 -10.23 -4.87 16.04
C ALA A 248 -11.23 -6.04 16.01
N HIS A 249 -11.39 -6.72 17.16
CA HIS A 249 -12.36 -7.81 17.37
C HIS A 249 -12.11 -9.12 16.58
N GLY A 250 -10.93 -9.30 15.99
CA GLY A 250 -10.61 -10.45 15.14
C GLY A 250 -10.40 -10.10 13.66
N TRP A 251 -10.45 -8.81 13.30
CA TRP A 251 -10.20 -8.36 11.94
C TRP A 251 -8.72 -8.50 11.56
N VAL A 252 -8.45 -9.06 10.37
CA VAL A 252 -7.10 -9.13 9.82
C VAL A 252 -6.88 -7.97 8.83
N PRO A 253 -5.84 -7.13 9.06
CA PRO A 253 -5.50 -6.03 8.16
C PRO A 253 -5.26 -6.45 6.69
N PRO A 254 -5.45 -5.51 5.75
CA PRO A 254 -5.00 -5.68 4.37
C PRO A 254 -3.46 -5.69 4.31
N GLY A 255 -2.92 -6.17 3.19
CA GLY A 255 -1.48 -6.33 2.99
C GLY A 255 -0.86 -7.56 3.69
N ILE A 256 -1.60 -8.22 4.58
CA ILE A 256 -1.19 -9.51 5.18
C ILE A 256 -1.65 -10.64 4.26
N ALA A 257 -0.68 -11.40 3.74
CA ALA A 257 -0.92 -12.65 3.04
C ALA A 257 -1.29 -13.75 4.04
N LEU A 258 -2.30 -14.54 3.69
CA LEU A 258 -2.88 -15.56 4.56
C LEU A 258 -2.47 -16.96 4.08
N PRO A 259 -2.09 -17.88 4.98
CA PRO A 259 -1.83 -19.27 4.61
C PRO A 259 -3.07 -19.94 4.00
N ALA A 260 -2.87 -20.80 3.00
CA ALA A 260 -3.94 -21.66 2.49
C ALA A 260 -4.47 -22.60 3.58
N GLY A 261 -5.79 -22.82 3.60
CA GLY A 261 -6.46 -23.77 4.50
C GLY A 261 -6.78 -23.26 5.91
N VAL A 262 -6.39 -22.04 6.30
CA VAL A 262 -6.88 -21.43 7.55
C VAL A 262 -8.25 -20.77 7.35
N ARG A 263 -9.02 -20.63 8.43
CA ARG A 263 -10.22 -19.79 8.48
C ARG A 263 -9.99 -18.59 9.39
N LEU A 264 -10.58 -17.46 9.03
CA LEU A 264 -10.66 -16.27 9.88
C LEU A 264 -11.97 -16.25 10.68
N LEU A 265 -12.04 -15.37 11.68
CA LEU A 265 -13.30 -15.08 12.35
C LEU A 265 -14.24 -14.28 11.43
N GLU A 266 -15.52 -14.61 11.48
CA GLU A 266 -16.57 -13.83 10.83
C GLU A 266 -16.65 -12.41 11.43
N PRO A 267 -17.12 -11.39 10.69
CA PRO A 267 -17.38 -10.06 11.21
C PRO A 267 -18.21 -10.07 12.50
N GLY A 268 -17.71 -9.44 13.56
CA GLY A 268 -18.41 -9.39 14.83
C GLY A 268 -17.65 -8.66 15.92
N ARG A 269 -18.38 -7.97 16.81
CA ARG A 269 -17.80 -7.36 18.01
C ARG A 269 -17.46 -8.44 19.04
N ARG A 270 -16.19 -8.53 19.42
CA ARG A 270 -15.64 -9.49 20.39
C ARG A 270 -14.61 -8.80 21.27
N PHE A 271 -14.45 -9.24 22.51
CA PHE A 271 -13.55 -8.61 23.48
C PHE A 271 -12.69 -9.65 24.18
N GLY A 272 -11.52 -9.22 24.66
CA GLY A 272 -10.54 -10.08 25.32
C GLY A 272 -9.29 -10.30 24.48
N LYS A 273 -8.33 -11.04 25.05
CA LYS A 273 -7.05 -11.35 24.41
C LYS A 273 -7.21 -12.37 23.29
N VAL A 274 -6.19 -12.49 22.43
CA VAL A 274 -6.14 -13.42 21.29
C VAL A 274 -6.58 -14.87 21.61
N VAL A 275 -6.27 -15.40 22.80
CA VAL A 275 -6.71 -16.74 23.24
C VAL A 275 -8.22 -16.85 23.46
N ALA A 276 -8.86 -15.79 23.96
CA ALA A 276 -10.30 -15.74 24.17
C ALA A 276 -11.07 -15.64 22.83
N LEU A 277 -10.46 -15.00 21.82
CA LEU A 277 -11.02 -14.95 20.46
C LEU A 277 -10.89 -16.28 19.71
N LEU A 278 -9.86 -17.06 20.02
CA LEU A 278 -9.65 -18.39 19.45
C LEU A 278 -10.69 -19.40 19.96
N GLY A 279 -11.11 -19.29 21.23
CA GLY A 279 -12.14 -20.15 21.82
C GLY A 279 -11.64 -21.56 22.19
N GLU A 280 -12.54 -22.54 22.23
CA GLU A 280 -12.19 -23.93 22.53
C GLU A 280 -11.44 -24.56 21.35
N MET A 281 -10.23 -25.07 21.60
CA MET A 281 -9.36 -25.67 20.58
C MET A 281 -8.74 -26.96 21.11
N THR A 282 -8.52 -27.92 20.22
CA THR A 282 -7.78 -29.16 20.56
C THR A 282 -6.29 -28.90 20.71
N ARG A 283 -5.76 -27.98 19.90
CA ARG A 283 -4.35 -27.56 19.87
C ARG A 283 -4.31 -26.09 19.49
N ALA A 284 -3.42 -25.32 20.10
CA ALA A 284 -3.22 -23.92 19.77
C ALA A 284 -1.78 -23.50 19.99
N VAL A 285 -1.34 -22.52 19.21
CA VAL A 285 -0.07 -21.80 19.39
C VAL A 285 -0.34 -20.31 19.32
N THR A 286 0.37 -19.54 20.15
CA THR A 286 0.17 -18.10 20.34
C THR A 286 1.49 -17.37 20.18
N TYR A 287 1.41 -16.11 19.76
CA TYR A 287 2.50 -15.16 19.69
C TYR A 287 2.08 -13.86 20.37
N THR A 288 2.97 -13.33 21.22
CA THR A 288 2.92 -11.99 21.79
C THR A 288 4.02 -11.14 21.12
N PRO A 289 3.79 -9.85 20.81
CA PRO A 289 4.81 -8.96 20.25
C PRO A 289 6.14 -9.02 21.02
N GLY A 290 7.21 -9.38 20.30
CA GLY A 290 8.56 -9.59 20.86
C GLY A 290 8.92 -11.04 21.17
N ASP A 291 7.99 -11.99 21.12
CA ASP A 291 8.30 -13.42 21.21
C ASP A 291 9.24 -13.86 20.06
N ARG A 292 10.01 -14.92 20.30
CA ARG A 292 10.91 -15.45 19.26
C ARG A 292 10.18 -16.37 18.30
N VAL A 293 10.12 -15.96 17.04
CA VAL A 293 9.74 -16.83 15.92
C VAL A 293 11.02 -17.42 15.30
N GLY A 294 10.99 -18.68 14.89
CA GLY A 294 12.09 -19.31 14.13
C GLY A 294 12.40 -18.57 12.82
N ARG A 295 13.49 -18.88 12.13
CA ARG A 295 13.81 -18.31 10.81
C ARG A 295 12.91 -18.90 9.72
N ALA A 296 12.81 -18.24 8.57
CA ALA A 296 11.95 -18.72 7.48
C ALA A 296 12.41 -20.08 6.93
N ALA A 297 13.72 -20.34 6.93
CA ALA A 297 14.31 -21.62 6.53
C ALA A 297 14.12 -22.76 7.56
N ASP A 298 13.63 -22.46 8.77
CA ASP A 298 13.35 -23.46 9.80
C ASP A 298 11.99 -24.15 9.57
N PHE A 299 11.23 -23.72 8.54
CA PHE A 299 9.88 -24.20 8.22
C PHE A 299 9.77 -24.58 6.74
N ALA A 300 8.84 -25.49 6.43
CA ALA A 300 8.44 -25.75 5.05
C ALA A 300 7.84 -24.50 4.39
N PRO A 301 7.78 -24.43 3.04
CA PRO A 301 7.02 -23.39 2.35
C PRO A 301 5.55 -23.37 2.77
N THR A 302 4.94 -22.18 2.72
CA THR A 302 3.52 -21.97 3.03
C THR A 302 2.88 -21.28 1.85
N ASP A 303 1.93 -21.96 1.19
CA ASP A 303 1.15 -21.38 0.10
C ASP A 303 0.21 -20.31 0.63
N THR A 304 0.01 -19.25 -0.17
CA THR A 304 -0.89 -18.14 0.16
C THR A 304 -2.25 -18.32 -0.49
N SER A 305 -3.29 -17.78 0.14
CA SER A 305 -4.65 -17.78 -0.41
C SER A 305 -5.44 -16.56 0.04
N VAL A 306 -6.35 -16.09 -0.82
CA VAL A 306 -7.39 -15.11 -0.45
C VAL A 306 -8.63 -15.78 0.15
N GLN A 307 -8.81 -17.09 -0.05
CA GLN A 307 -9.98 -17.84 0.43
C GLN A 307 -10.30 -17.69 1.94
N PRO A 308 -9.32 -17.52 2.85
CA PRO A 308 -9.64 -17.30 4.28
C PRO A 308 -10.43 -16.01 4.56
N ARG A 309 -10.48 -15.06 3.60
CA ARG A 309 -11.32 -13.85 3.64
C ARG A 309 -12.72 -14.06 3.05
N GLU A 310 -13.02 -15.22 2.47
CA GLU A 310 -14.33 -15.50 1.88
C GLU A 310 -15.45 -15.41 2.94
N LEU A 311 -16.49 -14.65 2.61
CA LEU A 311 -17.69 -14.42 3.40
C LEU A 311 -18.89 -14.39 2.46
N PRO A 312 -20.13 -14.53 2.96
CA PRO A 312 -21.33 -14.25 2.17
C PRO A 312 -21.22 -12.89 1.45
N ALA A 313 -21.63 -12.87 0.18
CA ALA A 313 -21.59 -11.64 -0.62
C ALA A 313 -22.56 -10.60 -0.06
N VAL A 314 -22.08 -9.37 0.12
CA VAL A 314 -22.93 -8.23 0.52
C VAL A 314 -23.79 -7.80 -0.67
N GLU A 315 -25.11 -7.77 -0.45
CA GLU A 315 -26.09 -7.30 -1.43
C GLU A 315 -25.81 -5.84 -1.82
N ASP A 316 -25.92 -5.54 -3.12
CA ASP A 316 -25.65 -4.21 -3.70
C ASP A 316 -24.32 -3.56 -3.28
N PHE A 317 -23.27 -4.37 -3.01
CA PHE A 317 -21.93 -3.95 -2.54
C PHE A 317 -21.44 -2.62 -3.13
N GLY A 318 -21.48 -2.45 -4.45
CA GLY A 318 -20.96 -1.25 -5.12
C GLY A 318 -21.79 0.02 -4.85
N TRP A 319 -23.11 -0.13 -4.70
CA TRP A 319 -23.99 0.97 -4.29
C TRP A 319 -23.79 1.31 -2.81
N GLU A 320 -23.71 0.28 -1.96
CA GLU A 320 -23.51 0.43 -0.52
C GLU A 320 -22.15 1.07 -0.19
N LEU A 321 -21.06 0.60 -0.79
CA LEU A 321 -19.74 1.21 -0.65
C LEU A 321 -19.73 2.66 -1.15
N GLY A 322 -20.38 2.92 -2.29
CA GLY A 322 -20.56 4.27 -2.82
C GLY A 322 -21.35 5.19 -1.88
N ARG A 323 -22.36 4.65 -1.16
CA ARG A 323 -23.18 5.37 -0.19
C ARG A 323 -22.38 5.75 1.05
N VAL A 324 -21.71 4.80 1.70
CA VAL A 324 -21.05 5.04 3.01
C VAL A 324 -19.71 5.77 2.90
N THR A 325 -19.12 5.85 1.71
CA THR A 325 -17.95 6.70 1.42
C THR A 325 -18.32 8.15 1.10
N HIS A 326 -19.61 8.45 0.84
CA HIS A 326 -20.05 9.78 0.45
C HIS A 326 -20.07 10.74 1.65
N TRP A 327 -19.27 11.82 1.59
CA TRP A 327 -19.10 12.82 2.67
C TRP A 327 -18.69 12.27 4.04
N ARG A 328 -18.03 11.10 4.10
CA ARG A 328 -17.57 10.55 5.38
C ARG A 328 -16.35 11.29 5.93
N ASP A 329 -16.46 11.75 7.17
CA ASP A 329 -15.38 12.46 7.85
C ASP A 329 -14.13 11.59 8.02
N GLY A 330 -12.96 12.18 7.77
CA GLY A 330 -11.66 11.50 7.85
C GLY A 330 -11.32 10.59 6.65
N LEU A 331 -12.22 10.39 5.67
CA LEU A 331 -11.88 9.73 4.41
C LEU A 331 -11.42 10.74 3.34
N PRO A 332 -10.36 10.43 2.56
CA PRO A 332 -10.01 11.21 1.37
C PRO A 332 -11.16 11.20 0.35
N ARG A 333 -11.46 12.36 -0.25
CA ARG A 333 -12.54 12.49 -1.27
C ARG A 333 -12.40 11.51 -2.44
N LEU A 334 -11.16 11.15 -2.79
CA LEU A 334 -10.85 10.18 -3.85
C LEU A 334 -11.52 8.82 -3.62
N VAL A 335 -11.64 8.37 -2.36
CA VAL A 335 -12.19 7.04 -2.01
C VAL A 335 -13.60 6.86 -2.56
N HIS A 336 -14.46 7.88 -2.45
CA HIS A 336 -15.81 7.85 -3.00
C HIS A 336 -15.83 7.77 -4.53
N THR A 337 -14.95 8.53 -5.20
CA THR A 337 -14.83 8.51 -6.66
C THR A 337 -14.39 7.12 -7.16
N LEU A 338 -13.37 6.53 -6.51
CA LEU A 338 -12.83 5.23 -6.89
C LEU A 338 -13.77 4.07 -6.55
N ALA A 339 -14.48 4.12 -5.42
CA ALA A 339 -15.53 3.17 -5.10
C ALA A 339 -16.60 3.11 -6.21
N LYS A 340 -17.03 4.28 -6.71
CA LYS A 340 -17.99 4.36 -7.82
C LYS A 340 -17.41 3.91 -9.16
N ALA A 341 -16.15 4.24 -9.46
CA ALA A 341 -15.48 3.81 -10.68
C ALA A 341 -15.30 2.28 -10.74
N ALA A 342 -14.88 1.67 -9.62
CA ALA A 342 -14.76 0.23 -9.47
C ALA A 342 -16.13 -0.46 -9.57
N ALA A 343 -17.15 0.03 -8.87
CA ALA A 343 -18.52 -0.49 -8.94
C ALA A 343 -19.14 -0.39 -10.36
N ALA A 344 -18.77 0.64 -11.14
CA ALA A 344 -19.22 0.81 -12.51
C ALA A 344 -18.34 0.06 -13.55
N GLY A 345 -17.23 -0.55 -13.13
CA GLY A 345 -16.28 -1.22 -14.02
C GLY A 345 -15.57 -0.28 -15.02
N THR A 346 -15.53 1.03 -14.76
CA THR A 346 -15.04 2.05 -15.71
C THR A 346 -13.51 2.17 -15.79
N GLY A 347 -12.78 1.33 -15.05
CA GLY A 347 -11.35 1.47 -14.84
C GLY A 347 -10.99 2.59 -13.86
N VAL A 348 -9.76 2.55 -13.36
CA VAL A 348 -9.15 3.55 -12.48
C VAL A 348 -7.74 3.82 -12.99
N VAL A 349 -7.30 5.08 -12.91
CA VAL A 349 -5.95 5.49 -13.33
C VAL A 349 -4.93 5.05 -12.27
N GLU A 350 -3.77 4.54 -12.69
CA GLU A 350 -2.81 3.92 -11.75
C GLU A 350 -2.28 4.91 -10.70
N GLU A 351 -2.12 6.19 -11.05
CA GLU A 351 -1.79 7.25 -10.09
C GLU A 351 -2.85 7.42 -8.99
N GLU A 352 -4.14 7.24 -9.30
CA GLU A 352 -5.22 7.30 -8.32
C GLU A 352 -5.26 6.04 -7.46
N ALA A 353 -4.99 4.86 -8.04
CA ALA A 353 -4.85 3.61 -7.31
C ALA A 353 -3.65 3.63 -6.35
N ASP A 354 -2.50 4.16 -6.77
CA ASP A 354 -1.32 4.35 -5.92
C ASP A 354 -1.60 5.36 -4.78
N LEU A 355 -2.32 6.46 -5.05
CA LEU A 355 -2.72 7.41 -4.00
C LEU A 355 -3.69 6.79 -2.99
N LEU A 356 -4.63 5.96 -3.45
CA LEU A 356 -5.50 5.17 -2.58
C LEU A 356 -4.71 4.21 -1.68
N ARG A 357 -3.71 3.51 -2.22
CA ARG A 357 -2.82 2.62 -1.46
C ARG A 357 -2.00 3.38 -0.41
N VAL A 358 -1.49 4.57 -0.74
CA VAL A 358 -0.78 5.42 0.24
C VAL A 358 -1.70 5.84 1.38
N HIS A 359 -2.95 6.21 1.10
CA HIS A 359 -3.93 6.51 2.15
C HIS A 359 -4.27 5.27 2.99
N LEU A 360 -4.40 4.09 2.37
CA LEU A 360 -4.63 2.83 3.09
C LEU A 360 -3.45 2.46 4.00
N ASP A 361 -2.22 2.47 3.50
CA ASP A 361 -1.02 2.18 4.30
C ASP A 361 -0.86 3.18 5.46
N THR A 362 -1.20 4.47 5.24
CA THR A 362 -1.21 5.49 6.30
C THR A 362 -2.24 5.16 7.39
N ALA A 363 -3.48 4.84 7.02
CA ALA A 363 -4.53 4.47 7.97
C ALA A 363 -4.21 3.15 8.70
N ARG A 364 -3.68 2.16 7.99
CA ARG A 364 -3.22 0.87 8.55
C ARG A 364 -2.11 1.08 9.58
N TYR A 365 -1.10 1.91 9.26
CA TYR A 365 -0.04 2.27 10.21
C TYR A 365 -0.61 2.96 11.45
N GLN A 366 -1.52 3.94 11.29
CA GLN A 366 -2.15 4.62 12.43
C GLN A 366 -2.92 3.65 13.33
N VAL A 367 -3.70 2.73 12.75
CA VAL A 367 -4.40 1.65 13.48
C VAL A 367 -3.41 0.79 14.28
N LEU A 368 -2.30 0.37 13.68
CA LEU A 368 -1.28 -0.43 14.36
C LEU A 368 -0.57 0.35 15.48
N THR A 369 -0.30 1.65 15.31
CA THR A 369 0.31 2.46 16.37
C THR A 369 -0.60 2.74 17.57
N GLN A 370 -1.92 2.61 17.41
CA GLN A 370 -2.89 2.76 18.49
C GLN A 370 -3.22 1.43 19.19
N TYR A 371 -2.84 0.29 18.61
CA TYR A 371 -3.09 -1.03 19.18
C TYR A 371 -2.55 -1.15 20.62
N PRO A 372 -3.33 -1.69 21.58
CA PRO A 372 -4.63 -2.36 21.38
C PRO A 372 -5.86 -1.43 21.32
N GLU A 373 -5.76 -0.17 21.76
CA GLU A 373 -6.89 0.75 21.91
C GLU A 373 -7.07 1.65 20.68
N VAL A 374 -7.54 1.05 19.57
CA VAL A 374 -7.74 1.74 18.28
C VAL A 374 -8.98 2.64 18.30
N ASP A 375 -8.87 3.86 17.79
CA ASP A 375 -10.01 4.76 17.54
C ASP A 375 -11.01 4.10 16.56
N PRO A 376 -12.29 3.92 16.95
CA PRO A 376 -13.30 3.35 16.08
C PRO A 376 -13.50 4.11 14.76
N ALA A 377 -13.36 5.44 14.74
CA ALA A 377 -13.56 6.23 13.53
C ALA A 377 -12.43 5.96 12.51
N LEU A 378 -11.17 5.99 12.97
CA LEU A 378 -10.00 5.57 12.19
C LEU A 378 -10.11 4.12 11.69
N LEU A 379 -10.53 3.17 12.53
CA LEU A 379 -10.70 1.76 12.13
C LEU A 379 -11.71 1.61 11.00
N LEU A 380 -12.89 2.23 11.12
CA LEU A 380 -13.93 2.18 10.10
C LEU A 380 -13.48 2.85 8.79
N ASN A 381 -12.70 3.93 8.87
CA ASN A 381 -12.11 4.57 7.69
C ASN A 381 -11.04 3.68 7.04
N CYS A 382 -10.22 2.97 7.82
CA CYS A 382 -9.25 1.99 7.33
C CYS A 382 -9.94 0.81 6.62
N LEU A 383 -11.06 0.32 7.15
CA LEU A 383 -11.87 -0.72 6.52
C LEU A 383 -12.45 -0.29 5.17
N LEU A 384 -12.96 0.95 5.05
CA LEU A 384 -13.47 1.49 3.79
C LEU A 384 -12.37 1.77 2.76
N LEU A 385 -11.19 2.23 3.19
CA LEU A 385 -10.01 2.33 2.34
C LEU A 385 -9.62 0.94 1.80
N ALA A 386 -9.60 -0.08 2.65
CA ALA A 386 -9.26 -1.45 2.28
C ALA A 386 -10.27 -2.07 1.30
N ALA A 387 -11.57 -1.92 1.58
CA ALA A 387 -12.63 -2.38 0.69
C ALA A 387 -12.57 -1.70 -0.69
N THR A 388 -12.28 -0.40 -0.72
CA THR A 388 -12.14 0.35 -1.98
C THR A 388 -10.88 -0.07 -2.75
N GLU A 389 -9.73 -0.23 -2.08
CA GLU A 389 -8.47 -0.63 -2.73
C GLU A 389 -8.56 -2.02 -3.32
N SER A 390 -9.09 -3.00 -2.57
CA SER A 390 -9.33 -4.35 -3.08
C SER A 390 -10.33 -4.35 -4.24
N SER A 391 -11.36 -3.51 -4.21
CA SER A 391 -12.30 -3.36 -5.32
C SER A 391 -11.65 -2.78 -6.58
N VAL A 392 -10.74 -1.81 -6.44
CA VAL A 392 -9.95 -1.24 -7.54
C VAL A 392 -8.94 -2.26 -8.09
N ALA A 393 -8.36 -3.10 -7.23
CA ALA A 393 -7.44 -4.17 -7.61
C ALA A 393 -8.14 -5.41 -8.22
N GLY A 394 -9.48 -5.45 -8.24
CA GLY A 394 -10.26 -6.59 -8.72
C GLY A 394 -10.36 -7.78 -7.74
N ASP A 395 -9.86 -7.64 -6.51
CA ASP A 395 -10.03 -8.64 -5.45
C ASP A 395 -11.38 -8.47 -4.75
N ALA A 396 -12.42 -9.03 -5.38
CA ALA A 396 -13.78 -9.03 -4.85
C ALA A 396 -13.91 -9.73 -3.48
N ILE A 397 -13.03 -10.71 -3.17
CA ILE A 397 -13.06 -11.45 -1.91
C ILE A 397 -12.58 -10.54 -0.77
N SER A 398 -11.41 -9.92 -0.91
CA SER A 398 -10.91 -8.97 0.10
C SER A 398 -11.79 -7.71 0.19
N ALA A 399 -12.34 -7.24 -0.94
CA ALA A 399 -13.26 -6.10 -0.96
C ALA A 399 -14.53 -6.39 -0.13
N ASN A 400 -15.17 -7.53 -0.36
CA ASN A 400 -16.33 -7.99 0.41
C ASN A 400 -15.99 -8.21 1.90
N TYR A 401 -14.83 -8.81 2.20
CA TYR A 401 -14.34 -9.03 3.56
C TYR A 401 -14.23 -7.72 4.36
N HIS A 402 -13.50 -6.74 3.84
CA HIS A 402 -13.29 -5.47 4.52
C HIS A 402 -14.61 -4.69 4.69
N PHE A 403 -15.53 -4.80 3.72
CA PHE A 403 -16.83 -4.13 3.80
C PHE A 403 -17.81 -4.80 4.77
N ALA A 404 -17.84 -6.13 4.85
CA ALA A 404 -18.65 -6.85 5.82
C ALA A 404 -18.18 -6.58 7.27
N TRP A 405 -16.87 -6.45 7.48
CA TRP A 405 -16.31 -5.95 8.75
C TRP A 405 -16.70 -4.51 9.04
N PHE A 406 -16.69 -3.62 8.05
CA PHE A 406 -17.19 -2.25 8.20
C PHE A 406 -18.68 -2.25 8.64
N GLN A 407 -19.56 -2.92 7.90
CA GLN A 407 -21.00 -2.97 8.22
C GLN A 407 -21.24 -3.42 9.66
N LYS A 408 -20.57 -4.49 10.10
CA LYS A 408 -20.75 -5.05 11.45
C LYS A 408 -20.20 -4.17 12.58
N LEU A 409 -19.24 -3.29 12.28
CA LEU A 409 -18.63 -2.38 13.26
C LEU A 409 -19.17 -0.95 13.19
N ASP A 410 -19.90 -0.58 12.14
CA ASP A 410 -20.67 0.68 12.03
C ASP A 410 -22.08 0.52 12.64
N GLU A 411 -22.62 -0.71 12.71
CA GLU A 411 -23.84 -1.05 13.47
C GLU A 411 -23.78 -0.52 14.92
N PRO A 412 -24.80 0.23 15.40
CA PRO A 412 -24.83 0.70 16.79
C PRO A 412 -24.84 -0.50 17.76
N PRO A 413 -24.14 -0.41 18.91
CA PRO A 413 -24.17 -1.49 19.89
C PRO A 413 -25.60 -1.74 20.36
N ALA A 414 -26.02 -3.01 20.38
CA ALA A 414 -27.36 -3.39 20.80
C ALA A 414 -27.65 -2.85 22.21
N SER A 415 -28.65 -1.95 22.32
CA SER A 415 -29.05 -1.35 23.58
C SER A 415 -29.44 -2.42 24.59
N GLN A 416 -28.74 -2.47 25.74
CA GLN A 416 -29.04 -3.38 26.85
C GLN A 416 -30.30 -2.97 27.63
N TRP A 417 -31.33 -2.49 26.93
CA TRP A 417 -32.64 -2.12 27.49
C TRP A 417 -33.61 -3.30 27.33
N THR A 418 -33.32 -4.40 28.01
CA THR A 418 -34.32 -5.42 28.33
C THR A 418 -35.00 -5.02 29.64
N ALA A 419 -36.32 -4.80 29.57
CA ALA A 419 -37.11 -4.23 30.64
C ALA A 419 -37.08 -5.04 31.95
N GLU A 420 -36.89 -4.33 33.07
CA GLU A 420 -37.56 -4.67 34.32
C GLU A 420 -38.98 -4.09 34.26
N SER A 421 -40.01 -4.93 34.45
CA SER A 421 -41.42 -4.56 34.60
C SER A 421 -42.16 -5.67 35.32
#